data_AF-A0A969M0N3-F1
#
_entry.id   AF-A0A969M0N3-F1
#
_cell.length_a   1.000
_cell.length_b   1.000
_cell.length_c   1.000
_cell.angle_alpha   90.00
_cell.angle_beta   90.00
_cell.angle_gamma   90.00
#
_symmetry.space_group_name_H-M   'P 1'
#
loop_
_entity.id
_entity.type
_entity.pdbx_description
1 polymer ?
#
loop_
_entity_poly.entity_id
_entity_poly.type
_entity_poly.pdbx_seq_one_letter_code
_entity_poly.pdbx_strand_id
1 'polypeptide(L)'
;MHVLTWGSPTDAAIAVARDPSIAKNMMVYAIAGNGGANEDDKAMDILTGAKDLLLVDSSSTFRGSYAWKSSKYGNPGTFPDKFIDGRDSALADQFILSTERRVGGDILKMGDSPSFLPLIDPWSANDLDPSKPSWGGQYKLVSGTTNKYEDREDMAATTYGRPRTFDGAGTVSQWADEFLGDWVERLGWAENSSPAATANNSSLF
;
A
#
# COMPACT_ATOMS: atom_id res chain seq x y z
N MET A 1 14.61 8.94 2.74
CA MET A 1 14.15 7.73 3.46
C MET A 1 12.64 7.79 3.55
N HIS A 2 11.95 6.69 3.24
CA HIS A 2 10.49 6.59 3.36
C HIS A 2 10.14 5.84 4.63
N VAL A 3 9.25 6.41 5.44
CA VAL A 3 8.70 5.77 6.64
C VAL A 3 7.22 5.55 6.38
N LEU A 4 6.84 4.28 6.22
CA LEU A 4 5.47 3.87 5.93
C LEU A 4 4.81 3.48 7.24
N THR A 5 3.71 4.15 7.62
CA THR A 5 3.02 3.87 8.89
C THR A 5 1.65 3.27 8.59
N TRP A 6 1.53 1.97 8.87
CA TRP A 6 0.31 1.15 8.67
C TRP A 6 -0.61 1.15 9.90
N GLY A 7 -0.43 2.17 10.73
CA GLY A 7 -1.08 2.46 12.00
C GLY A 7 -0.67 3.87 12.41
N SER A 8 -0.73 4.19 13.70
CA SER A 8 -0.35 5.52 14.18
C SER A 8 1.11 5.89 13.82
N PRO A 9 1.40 7.13 13.37
CA PRO A 9 2.75 7.58 13.08
C PRO A 9 3.54 8.04 14.32
N THR A 10 3.12 7.64 15.54
CA THR A 10 3.71 8.07 16.81
C THR A 10 5.23 7.90 16.86
N ASP A 11 5.76 6.76 16.41
CA ASP A 11 7.21 6.52 16.44
C ASP A 11 7.98 7.47 15.52
N ALA A 12 7.43 7.76 14.33
CA ALA A 12 8.00 8.74 13.41
C ALA A 12 7.96 10.15 14.03
N ALA A 13 6.84 10.52 14.65
CA ALA A 13 6.70 11.80 15.33
C ALA A 13 7.69 11.96 16.49
N ILE A 14 7.84 10.94 17.34
CA ILE A 14 8.80 10.97 18.45
C ILE A 14 10.24 11.06 17.93
N ALA A 15 10.58 10.35 16.85
CA ALA A 15 11.91 10.44 16.25
C ALA A 15 12.21 11.86 15.76
N VAL A 16 11.27 12.47 15.02
CA VAL A 16 11.39 13.84 14.52
C VAL A 16 11.42 14.87 15.66
N ALA A 17 10.61 14.69 16.71
CA ALA A 17 10.59 15.58 17.87
C ALA A 17 11.92 15.55 18.65
N ARG A 18 12.56 14.37 18.72
CA ARG A 18 13.84 14.19 19.43
C ARG A 18 15.04 14.66 18.62
N ASP A 19 15.01 14.49 17.30
CA ASP A 19 16.05 14.98 16.40
C ASP A 19 15.42 15.58 15.14
N PRO A 20 15.07 16.88 15.14
CA PRO A 20 14.47 17.52 13.98
C PRO A 20 15.37 17.52 12.74
N SER A 21 16.68 17.28 12.88
CA SER A 21 17.62 17.33 11.75
C SER A 21 17.42 16.18 10.74
N ILE A 22 16.71 15.10 11.14
CA ILE A 22 16.39 13.97 10.27
C ILE A 22 15.27 14.28 9.28
N ALA A 23 14.42 15.28 9.58
CA ALA A 23 13.22 15.61 8.82
C ALA A 23 13.47 15.81 7.31
N LYS A 24 14.52 16.58 6.97
CA LYS A 24 14.93 16.85 5.58
C LYS A 24 15.29 15.61 4.75
N ASN A 25 15.54 14.48 5.40
CA ASN A 25 15.89 13.22 4.76
C ASN A 25 14.73 12.22 4.79
N MET A 26 13.54 12.64 5.23
CA MET A 26 12.41 11.78 5.51
C MET A 26 11.16 12.19 4.72
N MET A 27 10.44 11.16 4.28
CA MET A 27 9.04 11.24 3.90
C MET A 27 8.28 10.27 4.78
N VAL A 28 7.22 10.74 5.44
CA VAL A 28 6.30 9.89 6.19
C VAL A 28 5.03 9.70 5.36
N TYR A 29 4.68 8.44 5.09
CA TYR A 29 3.42 8.08 4.46
C TYR A 29 2.54 7.41 5.51
N ALA A 30 1.54 8.13 5.99
CA ALA A 30 0.61 7.68 7.00
C ALA A 30 -0.68 7.15 6.38
N ILE A 31 -1.01 5.90 6.68
CA ILE A 31 -2.32 5.33 6.38
C ILE A 31 -3.25 5.68 7.54
N ALA A 32 -4.15 6.63 7.27
CA ALA A 32 -4.96 7.37 8.25
C ALA A 32 -6.44 6.99 8.22
N GLY A 33 -6.80 5.75 7.90
CA GLY A 33 -8.18 5.27 7.94
C GLY A 33 -8.80 5.28 9.35
N ASN A 34 -10.01 4.72 9.50
CA ASN A 34 -10.72 4.52 10.79
C ASN A 34 -9.87 3.72 11.79
N GLY A 35 -8.87 4.36 12.40
CA GLY A 35 -7.97 3.81 13.41
C GLY A 35 -6.47 4.10 13.24
N GLY A 36 -6.02 4.89 12.25
CA GLY A 36 -4.58 5.12 12.02
C GLY A 36 -4.06 6.46 12.54
N ALA A 37 -4.30 7.54 11.79
CA ALA A 37 -3.88 8.90 12.16
C ALA A 37 -4.97 9.68 12.91
N ASN A 38 -6.24 9.28 12.80
CA ASN A 38 -7.32 9.78 13.66
C ASN A 38 -7.15 9.38 15.14
N GLU A 39 -6.19 8.50 15.45
CA GLU A 39 -5.91 8.04 16.82
C GLU A 39 -4.77 8.81 17.48
N ASP A 40 -4.03 9.66 16.76
CA ASP A 40 -2.91 10.42 17.32
C ASP A 40 -2.70 11.80 16.65
N ASP A 41 -3.64 12.71 16.93
CA ASP A 41 -3.57 14.12 16.49
C ASP A 41 -2.23 14.78 16.86
N LYS A 42 -1.64 14.41 18.00
CA LYS A 42 -0.35 14.98 18.46
C LYS A 42 0.80 14.54 17.58
N ALA A 43 0.83 13.28 17.16
CA ALA A 43 1.83 12.82 16.20
C ALA A 43 1.68 13.56 14.87
N MET A 44 0.45 13.75 14.39
CA MET A 44 0.18 14.49 13.17
C MET A 44 0.56 15.96 13.27
N ASP A 45 0.31 16.63 14.41
CA ASP A 45 0.73 18.01 14.65
C ASP A 45 2.25 18.15 14.62
N ILE A 46 2.97 17.24 15.28
CA ILE A 46 4.44 17.22 15.27
C ILE A 46 4.97 17.10 13.84
N LEU A 47 4.45 16.15 13.06
CA LEU A 47 4.91 15.91 11.71
C LEU A 47 4.51 17.05 10.75
N THR A 48 3.32 17.61 10.90
CA THR A 48 2.86 18.77 10.12
C THR A 48 3.73 20.00 10.41
N GLY A 49 4.13 20.21 11.67
CA GLY A 49 5.02 21.31 12.08
C GLY A 49 6.51 21.08 11.76
N ALA A 50 6.90 19.88 11.35
CA ALA A 50 8.30 19.56 11.07
C ALA A 50 8.76 20.16 9.74
N LYS A 51 9.69 21.12 9.83
CA LYS A 51 10.29 21.75 8.66
C LYS A 51 11.04 20.72 7.80
N ASP A 52 10.91 20.84 6.48
CA ASP A 52 11.59 20.02 5.46
C ASP A 52 11.20 18.52 5.44
N LEU A 53 10.24 18.08 6.29
CA LEU A 53 9.66 16.74 6.26
C LEU A 53 8.50 16.68 5.26
N LEU A 54 8.49 15.74 4.31
CA LEU A 54 7.29 15.45 3.52
C LEU A 54 6.34 14.51 4.28
N LEU A 55 5.07 14.87 4.38
CA LEU A 55 4.02 14.08 5.02
C LEU A 55 2.89 13.80 4.04
N VAL A 56 2.57 12.52 3.83
CA VAL A 56 1.37 12.06 3.12
C VAL A 56 0.40 11.49 4.14
N ASP A 57 -0.79 12.06 4.21
CA ASP A 57 -1.90 11.69 5.08
C ASP A 57 -3.01 11.04 4.24
N SER A 58 -3.00 9.71 4.16
CA SER A 58 -3.99 8.97 3.36
C SER A 58 -5.11 8.44 4.23
N SER A 59 -6.19 9.20 4.35
CA SER A 59 -7.37 8.82 5.14
C SER A 59 -8.38 7.97 4.38
N SER A 60 -8.34 8.01 3.04
CA SER A 60 -9.32 7.40 2.14
C SER A 60 -8.72 6.85 0.83
N THR A 61 -7.71 7.51 0.25
CA THR A 61 -7.08 7.11 -1.02
C THR A 61 -6.56 5.68 -1.00
N PHE A 62 -5.99 5.24 0.13
CA PHE A 62 -5.47 3.89 0.29
C PHE A 62 -6.49 2.77 0.00
N ARG A 63 -7.79 3.08 0.08
CA ARG A 63 -8.84 2.10 -0.16
C ARG A 63 -8.95 1.70 -1.62
N GLY A 64 -8.36 2.45 -2.54
CA GLY A 64 -8.30 2.07 -3.95
C GLY A 64 -7.55 0.75 -4.21
N SER A 65 -6.77 0.27 -3.22
CA SER A 65 -6.19 -1.09 -3.20
C SER A 65 -7.20 -2.23 -2.99
N TYR A 66 -8.48 -1.91 -2.76
CA TYR A 66 -9.59 -2.87 -2.77
C TYR A 66 -10.94 -2.24 -3.19
N ALA A 67 -10.96 -1.01 -3.68
CA ALA A 67 -12.15 -0.31 -4.14
C ALA A 67 -12.16 -0.16 -5.67
N TRP A 68 -12.41 -1.27 -6.37
CA TRP A 68 -12.69 -1.27 -7.81
C TRP A 68 -13.83 -2.24 -8.12
N LYS A 69 -14.52 -1.98 -9.22
CA LYS A 69 -15.63 -2.83 -9.69
C LYS A 69 -15.15 -3.99 -10.56
N SER A 70 -14.12 -3.75 -11.39
CA SER A 70 -13.60 -4.72 -12.35
C SER A 70 -12.18 -4.39 -12.75
N SER A 71 -11.39 -5.44 -12.95
CA SER A 71 -10.03 -5.46 -13.49
C SER A 71 -9.92 -6.70 -14.40
N LYS A 72 -8.88 -6.82 -15.21
CA LYS A 72 -8.58 -8.08 -15.94
C LYS A 72 -8.32 -9.25 -14.97
N TYR A 73 -7.99 -8.95 -13.72
CA TYR A 73 -7.87 -9.91 -12.62
C TYR A 73 -9.15 -10.06 -11.77
N GLY A 74 -10.30 -9.63 -12.28
CA GLY A 74 -11.58 -9.74 -11.60
C GLY A 74 -11.83 -8.60 -10.61
N ASN A 75 -12.38 -8.93 -9.44
CA ASN A 75 -12.73 -7.97 -8.39
C ASN A 75 -12.05 -8.37 -7.07
N PRO A 76 -12.01 -7.49 -6.05
CA PRO A 76 -11.32 -7.76 -4.80
C PRO A 76 -11.77 -9.04 -4.09
N GLY A 77 -13.04 -9.43 -4.23
CA GLY A 77 -13.60 -10.63 -3.60
C GLY A 77 -13.32 -11.94 -4.33
N THR A 78 -12.78 -11.89 -5.56
CA THR A 78 -12.48 -13.10 -6.36
C THR A 78 -11.01 -13.21 -6.76
N PHE A 79 -10.23 -12.15 -6.51
CA PHE A 79 -8.81 -12.12 -6.87
C PHE A 79 -7.99 -13.18 -6.12
N PRO A 80 -8.09 -13.31 -4.77
CA PRO A 80 -7.29 -14.30 -4.04
C PRO A 80 -7.52 -15.72 -4.53
N ASP A 81 -8.78 -16.16 -4.63
CA ASP A 81 -9.13 -17.52 -5.06
C ASP A 81 -8.64 -17.85 -6.46
N LYS A 82 -8.61 -16.87 -7.37
CA LYS A 82 -8.22 -17.09 -8.77
C LYS A 82 -6.72 -17.02 -9.00
N PHE A 83 -6.03 -16.17 -8.24
CA PHE A 83 -4.68 -15.75 -8.58
C PHE A 83 -3.67 -15.93 -7.46
N ILE A 84 -4.07 -16.38 -6.27
CA ILE A 84 -3.19 -16.62 -5.12
C ILE A 84 -3.39 -18.03 -4.58
N ASP A 85 -4.62 -18.43 -4.28
CA ASP A 85 -4.94 -19.72 -3.69
C ASP A 85 -4.52 -20.89 -4.60
N GLY A 86 -4.05 -21.98 -3.99
CA GLY A 86 -3.58 -23.17 -4.67
C GLY A 86 -2.24 -23.04 -5.40
N ARG A 87 -1.55 -21.91 -5.29
CA ARG A 87 -0.17 -21.76 -5.81
C ARG A 87 0.83 -22.50 -4.94
N ASP A 88 1.83 -23.11 -5.55
CA ASP A 88 2.93 -23.79 -4.84
C ASP A 88 3.94 -22.77 -4.28
N SER A 89 3.49 -21.95 -3.33
CA SER A 89 4.24 -20.85 -2.74
C SER A 89 3.86 -20.64 -1.28
N ALA A 90 4.84 -20.76 -0.39
CA ALA A 90 4.64 -20.48 1.03
C ALA A 90 4.16 -19.04 1.30
N LEU A 91 4.47 -18.08 0.41
CA LEU A 91 3.96 -16.71 0.50
C LEU A 91 2.48 -16.63 0.13
N ALA A 92 2.04 -17.40 -0.87
CA ALA A 92 0.63 -17.51 -1.24
C ALA A 92 -0.18 -18.12 -0.09
N ASP A 93 0.29 -19.25 0.46
CA ASP A 93 -0.34 -19.93 1.60
C ASP A 93 -0.49 -18.99 2.80
N GLN A 94 0.59 -18.28 3.14
CA GLN A 94 0.58 -17.34 4.26
C GLN A 94 -0.39 -16.18 4.02
N PHE A 95 -0.49 -15.68 2.78
CA PHE A 95 -1.47 -14.66 2.44
C PHE A 95 -2.90 -15.17 2.65
N ILE A 96 -3.24 -16.34 2.10
CA ILE A 96 -4.58 -16.96 2.23
C ILE A 96 -4.95 -17.19 3.69
N LEU A 97 -4.04 -17.77 4.48
CA LEU A 97 -4.24 -17.97 5.92
C LEU A 97 -4.49 -16.66 6.68
N SER A 98 -3.86 -15.56 6.26
CA SER A 98 -4.04 -14.24 6.87
C SER A 98 -5.39 -13.59 6.50
N THR A 99 -5.95 -13.94 5.34
CA THR A 99 -7.23 -13.41 4.84
C THR A 99 -8.43 -14.20 5.37
N GLU A 100 -8.37 -15.54 5.37
CA GLU A 100 -9.46 -16.42 5.81
C GLU A 100 -9.83 -16.22 7.28
N ARG A 101 -8.83 -15.99 8.13
CA ARG A 101 -9.00 -15.90 9.59
C ARG A 101 -9.62 -14.58 10.06
N ARG A 102 -9.75 -13.56 9.21
CA ARG A 102 -10.03 -12.18 9.66
C ARG A 102 -11.26 -11.51 9.05
N VAL A 103 -11.77 -11.95 7.90
CA VAL A 103 -12.96 -11.33 7.29
C VAL A 103 -13.65 -12.37 6.43
N GLY A 104 -14.97 -12.52 6.58
CA GLY A 104 -15.76 -13.41 5.73
C GLY A 104 -15.68 -13.03 4.24
N GLY A 105 -14.68 -13.55 3.55
CA GLY A 105 -14.58 -13.74 2.08
C GLY A 105 -14.44 -12.51 1.19
N ASP A 106 -15.03 -11.35 1.53
CA ASP A 106 -15.45 -10.43 0.44
C ASP A 106 -14.50 -9.26 0.12
N ILE A 107 -13.38 -9.08 0.84
CA ILE A 107 -12.48 -7.92 0.62
C ILE A 107 -11.00 -8.34 0.63
N LEU A 108 -10.30 -7.98 -0.45
CA LEU A 108 -8.84 -8.11 -0.57
C LEU A 108 -8.10 -7.32 0.51
N LYS A 109 -7.19 -7.99 1.23
CA LYS A 109 -6.40 -7.39 2.32
C LYS A 109 -5.13 -6.71 1.82
N MET A 110 -5.27 -5.44 1.43
CA MET A 110 -4.14 -4.61 0.97
C MET A 110 -4.27 -3.13 1.37
N GLY A 111 -4.99 -2.82 2.46
CA GLY A 111 -5.26 -1.43 2.83
C GLY A 111 -4.01 -0.58 3.05
N ASP A 112 -2.91 -1.18 3.50
CA ASP A 112 -1.67 -0.46 3.74
C ASP A 112 -0.74 -0.41 2.51
N SER A 113 -0.97 -1.29 1.53
CA SER A 113 -0.11 -1.45 0.36
C SER A 113 0.11 -0.17 -0.44
N PRO A 114 -0.86 0.75 -0.61
CA PRO A 114 -0.63 2.02 -1.33
C PRO A 114 0.49 2.89 -0.77
N SER A 115 0.90 2.73 0.49
CA SER A 115 2.08 3.41 1.01
C SER A 115 3.40 2.90 0.40
N PHE A 116 3.43 1.64 -0.02
CA PHE A 116 4.59 0.99 -0.63
C PHE A 116 4.58 1.04 -2.16
N LEU A 117 3.39 0.99 -2.78
CA LEU A 117 3.26 0.92 -4.25
C LEU A 117 4.00 2.00 -5.04
N PRO A 118 4.09 3.28 -4.63
CA PRO A 118 4.87 4.30 -5.35
C PRO A 118 6.35 3.94 -5.46
N LEU A 119 6.88 3.18 -4.50
CA LEU A 119 8.30 2.81 -4.45
C LEU A 119 8.64 1.70 -5.46
N ILE A 120 7.64 0.98 -5.95
CA ILE A 120 7.81 -0.13 -6.91
C ILE A 120 7.10 0.12 -8.24
N ASP A 121 6.37 1.22 -8.35
CA ASP A 121 5.76 1.68 -9.59
C ASP A 121 6.87 2.01 -10.61
N PRO A 122 6.92 1.32 -11.77
CA PRO A 122 7.98 1.51 -12.75
C PRO A 122 8.04 2.92 -13.33
N TRP A 123 6.95 3.69 -13.23
CA TRP A 123 6.84 5.04 -13.77
C TRP A 123 7.20 6.13 -12.76
N SER A 124 6.83 5.94 -11.48
CA SER A 124 6.97 6.97 -10.43
C SER A 124 8.07 6.69 -9.40
N ALA A 125 8.71 5.51 -9.39
CA ALA A 125 9.73 5.15 -8.40
C ALA A 125 10.94 6.11 -8.32
N ASN A 126 11.20 6.89 -9.38
CA ASN A 126 12.28 7.88 -9.42
C ASN A 126 11.83 9.31 -9.05
N ASP A 127 10.53 9.53 -8.86
CA ASP A 127 9.90 10.84 -8.66
C ASP A 127 8.69 10.70 -7.73
N LEU A 128 8.99 10.60 -6.44
CA LEU A 128 8.02 10.31 -5.37
C LEU A 128 7.29 11.56 -4.85
N ASP A 129 7.08 12.55 -5.72
CA ASP A 129 6.25 13.73 -5.44
C ASP A 129 4.79 13.29 -5.23
N PRO A 130 4.20 13.47 -4.03
CA PRO A 130 2.84 13.00 -3.74
C PRO A 130 1.76 13.63 -4.61
N SER A 131 2.04 14.77 -5.25
CA SER A 131 1.12 15.42 -6.18
C SER A 131 1.03 14.75 -7.55
N LYS A 132 1.92 13.81 -7.86
CA LYS A 132 1.95 13.11 -9.15
C LYS A 132 1.21 11.77 -9.06
N PRO A 133 0.58 11.31 -10.16
CA PRO A 133 -0.02 9.99 -10.21
C PRO A 133 1.03 8.89 -9.98
N SER A 134 0.69 7.93 -9.13
CA SER A 134 1.46 6.71 -8.91
C SER A 134 0.51 5.54 -8.60
N TRP A 135 1.01 4.31 -8.58
CA TRP A 135 0.25 3.17 -8.08
C TRP A 135 -0.21 3.33 -6.62
N GLY A 136 0.44 4.17 -5.81
CA GLY A 136 0.00 4.49 -4.44
C GLY A 136 -0.94 5.68 -4.33
N GLY A 137 -1.39 6.24 -5.46
CA GLY A 137 -2.37 7.32 -5.52
C GLY A 137 -1.76 8.67 -5.86
N GLN A 138 -2.60 9.69 -5.78
CA GLN A 138 -2.25 11.09 -6.02
C GLN A 138 -2.92 11.97 -4.96
N TYR A 139 -2.14 12.86 -4.36
CA TYR A 139 -2.54 13.65 -3.21
C TYR A 139 -2.52 15.15 -3.52
N LYS A 140 -3.25 15.94 -2.74
CA LYS A 140 -3.23 17.41 -2.83
C LYS A 140 -2.46 17.99 -1.66
N LEU A 141 -1.69 19.05 -1.90
CA LEU A 141 -1.05 19.81 -0.82
C LEU A 141 -2.12 20.50 0.03
N VAL A 142 -2.02 20.38 1.35
CA VAL A 142 -2.94 21.03 2.30
C VAL A 142 -2.70 22.53 2.29
N SER A 143 -3.77 23.30 2.09
CA SER A 143 -3.72 24.77 2.09
C SER A 143 -3.10 25.31 3.38
N GLY A 144 -2.14 26.23 3.25
CA GLY A 144 -1.42 26.80 4.38
C GLY A 144 -0.26 25.95 4.92
N THR A 145 -0.01 24.77 4.35
CA THR A 145 1.17 23.96 4.65
C THR A 145 2.16 24.00 3.49
N THR A 146 3.40 23.57 3.73
CA THR A 146 4.42 23.42 2.66
C THR A 146 4.82 21.98 2.42
N ASN A 147 4.27 21.07 3.22
CA ASN A 147 4.85 19.75 3.40
C ASN A 147 3.83 18.64 3.68
N LYS A 148 2.56 18.97 3.98
CA LYS A 148 1.48 18.01 4.21
C LYS A 148 0.63 17.84 2.95
N TYR A 149 0.45 16.59 2.56
CA TYR A 149 -0.42 16.17 1.47
C TYR A 149 -1.56 15.33 2.04
N GLU A 150 -2.77 15.53 1.54
CA GLU A 150 -3.97 14.80 1.94
C GLU A 150 -4.71 14.22 0.74
N ASP A 151 -5.70 13.36 1.01
CA ASP A 151 -6.52 12.76 -0.04
C ASP A 151 -7.16 13.83 -0.93
N ARG A 152 -7.29 13.52 -2.21
CA ARG A 152 -8.09 14.33 -3.11
C ARG A 152 -9.57 14.09 -2.87
N GLU A 153 -10.39 15.11 -3.06
CA GLU A 153 -11.86 15.04 -2.95
C GLU A 153 -12.53 14.55 -4.24
N ASP A 154 -11.77 14.47 -5.34
CA ASP A 154 -12.22 13.92 -6.61
C ASP A 154 -11.72 12.49 -6.82
N MET A 155 -12.03 11.91 -7.99
CA MET A 155 -11.60 10.56 -8.36
C MET A 155 -12.00 9.52 -7.31
N ALA A 156 -13.27 9.55 -6.87
CA ALA A 156 -13.74 8.63 -5.87
C ALA A 156 -13.95 7.21 -6.44
N ALA A 157 -13.77 6.18 -5.60
CA ALA A 157 -14.04 4.79 -5.99
C ALA A 157 -14.95 4.08 -4.99
N THR A 158 -15.81 3.19 -5.51
CA THR A 158 -16.80 2.43 -4.73
C THR A 158 -16.30 1.01 -4.49
N THR A 159 -16.42 0.54 -3.25
CA THR A 159 -16.08 -0.85 -2.91
C THR A 159 -16.98 -1.86 -3.62
N TYR A 160 -16.40 -2.95 -4.12
CA TYR A 160 -17.18 -4.04 -4.66
C TYR A 160 -18.12 -4.62 -3.60
N GLY A 161 -19.38 -4.88 -3.97
CA GLY A 161 -20.39 -5.44 -3.07
C GLY A 161 -20.83 -4.52 -1.92
N ARG A 162 -20.36 -3.27 -1.83
CA ARG A 162 -20.74 -2.32 -0.77
C ARG A 162 -21.01 -0.92 -1.35
N PRO A 163 -22.08 -0.22 -0.93
CA PRO A 163 -22.44 1.09 -1.49
C PRO A 163 -21.57 2.24 -0.97
N ARG A 164 -20.36 1.95 -0.46
CA ARG A 164 -19.47 2.96 0.12
C ARG A 164 -18.48 3.45 -0.91
N THR A 165 -18.41 4.77 -1.07
CA THR A 165 -17.50 5.48 -1.95
C THR A 165 -16.44 6.20 -1.12
N PHE A 166 -15.22 6.27 -1.63
CA PHE A 166 -14.08 6.90 -0.97
C PHE A 166 -13.39 7.86 -1.92
N ASP A 167 -13.22 9.09 -1.47
CA ASP A 167 -12.55 10.14 -2.24
C ASP A 167 -11.07 9.77 -2.43
N GLY A 168 -10.48 10.19 -3.55
CA GLY A 168 -9.11 9.88 -3.93
C GLY A 168 -8.82 8.41 -4.25
N ALA A 169 -9.66 7.45 -3.83
CA ALA A 169 -9.41 6.02 -4.02
C ALA A 169 -9.32 5.60 -5.50
N GLY A 170 -9.98 6.32 -6.39
CA GLY A 170 -9.87 6.16 -7.84
C GLY A 170 -8.47 6.43 -8.39
N THR A 171 -7.68 7.26 -7.70
CA THR A 171 -6.30 7.55 -8.09
C THR A 171 -5.38 6.34 -7.95
N VAL A 172 -5.71 5.41 -7.04
CA VAL A 172 -5.04 4.10 -6.89
C VAL A 172 -5.73 3.07 -7.77
N SER A 173 -7.06 2.97 -7.71
CA SER A 173 -7.78 1.85 -8.34
C SER A 173 -7.69 1.82 -9.86
N GLN A 174 -7.44 2.97 -10.51
CA GLN A 174 -7.18 3.03 -11.95
C GLN A 174 -5.97 2.18 -12.37
N TRP A 175 -5.05 1.88 -11.45
CA TRP A 175 -3.84 1.10 -11.67
C TRP A 175 -4.00 -0.39 -11.30
N ALA A 176 -5.22 -0.85 -10.98
CA ALA A 176 -5.44 -2.23 -10.51
C ALA A 176 -4.89 -3.29 -11.47
N ASP A 177 -5.05 -3.11 -12.79
CA ASP A 177 -4.52 -4.04 -13.78
C ASP A 177 -2.99 -4.11 -13.82
N GLU A 178 -2.30 -3.08 -13.34
CA GLU A 178 -0.85 -2.99 -13.34
C GLU A 178 -0.28 -3.61 -12.07
N PHE A 179 -0.64 -3.08 -10.89
CA PHE A 179 -0.08 -3.57 -9.64
C PHE A 179 -0.52 -5.00 -9.30
N LEU A 180 -1.74 -5.42 -9.68
CA LEU A 180 -2.16 -6.81 -9.52
C LEU A 180 -1.41 -7.73 -10.49
N GLY A 181 -1.06 -7.23 -11.67
CA GLY A 181 -0.27 -7.98 -12.64
C GLY A 181 1.16 -8.20 -12.18
N ASP A 182 1.81 -7.14 -11.68
CA ASP A 182 3.12 -7.24 -11.04
C ASP A 182 3.11 -8.20 -9.85
N TRP A 183 2.07 -8.15 -9.00
CA TRP A 183 1.94 -9.08 -7.89
C TRP A 183 1.79 -10.54 -8.36
N VAL A 184 0.92 -10.81 -9.33
CA VAL A 184 0.70 -12.13 -9.92
C VAL A 184 2.00 -12.71 -10.52
N GLU A 185 2.75 -11.86 -11.22
CA GLU A 185 4.04 -12.23 -11.81
C GLU A 185 5.07 -12.56 -10.74
N ARG A 186 5.25 -11.69 -9.73
CA ARG A 186 6.21 -11.90 -8.64
C ARG A 186 5.87 -13.08 -7.75
N LEU A 187 4.58 -13.36 -7.57
CA LEU A 187 4.16 -14.56 -6.86
C LEU A 187 4.54 -15.83 -7.63
N GLY A 188 4.50 -15.77 -8.97
CA GLY A 188 5.04 -16.82 -9.84
C GLY A 188 6.55 -17.01 -9.71
N TRP A 189 7.33 -15.98 -9.37
CA TRP A 189 8.77 -16.14 -9.07
C TRP A 189 9.00 -16.87 -7.74
N ALA A 190 8.05 -16.76 -6.80
CA ALA A 190 8.09 -17.45 -5.52
C ALA A 190 7.55 -18.89 -5.61
N GLU A 191 6.91 -19.27 -6.72
CA GLU A 191 6.55 -20.65 -6.99
C GLU A 191 7.80 -21.46 -7.33
N ASN A 192 8.10 -22.46 -6.51
CA ASN A 192 9.24 -23.36 -6.71
C ASN A 192 10.56 -22.67 -7.08
N SER A 193 11.08 -21.85 -6.18
CA SER A 193 12.53 -21.75 -5.95
C SER A 193 13.10 -23.04 -5.34
N SER A 194 12.61 -24.21 -5.77
CA SER A 194 13.24 -25.50 -5.45
C SER A 194 14.57 -25.55 -6.20
N PRO A 195 15.71 -25.80 -5.53
CA PRO A 195 16.96 -25.96 -6.23
C PRO A 195 16.87 -27.24 -7.07
N ALA A 196 16.63 -27.10 -8.37
CA ALA A 196 17.11 -28.06 -9.35
C ALA A 196 18.64 -27.96 -9.41
N ALA A 197 19.32 -28.36 -8.34
CA ALA A 197 20.77 -28.49 -8.28
C ALA A 197 21.14 -29.72 -7.44
N THR A 198 21.59 -30.76 -8.15
CA THR A 198 22.42 -31.89 -7.69
C THR A 198 21.76 -33.02 -6.89
N ALA A 199 20.83 -33.73 -7.53
CA ALA A 199 20.75 -35.18 -7.36
C ALA A 199 21.59 -35.86 -8.46
N ASN A 200 22.91 -35.79 -8.33
CA ASN A 200 23.86 -36.65 -9.05
C ASN A 200 24.99 -36.97 -8.09
N ASN A 201 24.74 -37.89 -7.16
CA ASN A 201 25.83 -38.60 -6.49
C ASN A 201 25.53 -40.09 -6.42
N SER A 202 26.42 -40.82 -7.07
CA SER A 202 26.88 -42.18 -6.78
C SER A 202 25.91 -43.35 -6.96
N SER A 203 25.89 -43.85 -8.20
CA SER A 203 25.83 -45.29 -8.46
C SER A 203 27.09 -45.72 -9.20
N LEU A 204 28.16 -46.01 -8.46
CA LEU A 204 29.19 -46.97 -8.89
C LEU A 204 29.70 -47.66 -7.62
N PHE A 205 29.13 -48.84 -7.37
CA PHE A 205 29.88 -49.97 -6.82
C PHE A 205 30.82 -50.49 -7.90
#